data_AF-E3MER5-F1
#
_entry.id   AF-E3MER5-F1
#
_cell.length_a   1.000
_cell.length_b   1.000
_cell.length_c   1.000
_cell.angle_alpha   90.00
_cell.angle_beta   90.00
_cell.angle_gamma   90.00
#
_symmetry.space_group_name_H-M   'P 1'
#
loop_
_entity.id
_entity.type
_entity.pdbx_description
1 polymer ?
#
loop_
_entity_poly.entity_id
_entity_poly.type
_entity_poly.pdbx_seq_one_letter_code
_entity_poly.pdbx_strand_id
1 'polypeptide(L)'
;MEEAGKVELCITYQVYCAAWKPCYDIRASSAEEEDNTQNGSSVQLCYYGLVEQNTGDDWKDCDIVLSTCSASLGGSPPPLSTLSASLHSSRPTRRHHASSAARRKAPLSVPSEEDMGFGSFDYNDMVDAAAMHRWHNGQHSRSSEENSVSTQALENTVSTCFSIPRAVTILSNAVEHKLLISKNELSCAFSHETVPSRSTSAYLSALITNTSQLPLLPGAVAVYVNNCFVTKTHLRLVSPGEEFRCNMGVDPSVKVEYKTPTRTYDQVGFMSKSTLMTHEQLISVRSAKVRQSVKITVKEQIPKSHDDKIKVSIVSPEIKSSSSSKNSSPPDARLNKDHNLEWCIVLAPGQHRLLPVRYTIEHPASESLSYKLN
;
A
#
# COMPACT_ATOMS: atom_id res chain seq x y z
N MET A 1 15.24 16.60 65.83
CA MET A 1 15.49 17.40 64.62
C MET A 1 15.47 16.41 63.48
N GLU A 2 14.43 16.43 62.65
CA GLU A 2 14.43 15.67 61.41
C GLU A 2 15.42 16.35 60.47
N GLU A 3 16.47 15.64 60.07
CA GLU A 3 17.44 16.14 59.09
C GLU A 3 16.83 16.08 57.70
N ALA A 4 16.88 17.19 56.97
CA ALA A 4 16.44 17.25 55.59
C ALA A 4 17.37 16.40 54.70
N GLY A 5 16.88 15.24 54.27
CA GLY A 5 17.55 14.36 53.31
C GLY A 5 17.09 14.63 51.88
N LYS A 6 18.00 14.51 50.90
CA LYS A 6 17.62 14.48 49.48
C LYS A 6 16.91 13.17 49.18
N VAL A 7 15.75 13.25 48.53
CA VAL A 7 14.99 12.10 48.04
C VAL A 7 14.86 12.22 46.52
N GLU A 8 15.12 11.13 45.81
CA GLU A 8 14.85 11.00 44.38
C GLU A 8 13.47 10.37 44.19
N LEU A 9 12.59 11.05 43.47
CA LEU A 9 11.26 10.58 43.13
C LEU A 9 11.22 10.20 41.65
N CYS A 10 10.87 8.94 41.37
CA CYS A 10 10.53 8.49 40.03
C CYS A 10 9.01 8.58 39.86
N ILE A 11 8.56 9.37 38.88
CA ILE A 11 7.13 9.59 38.61
C ILE A 11 6.84 9.08 37.21
N THR A 12 5.89 8.15 37.10
CA THR A 12 5.35 7.66 35.84
C THR A 12 3.92 8.17 35.70
N TYR A 13 3.62 8.83 34.58
CA TYR A 13 2.30 9.40 34.32
C TYR A 13 1.99 9.36 32.82
N GLN A 14 0.70 9.40 32.50
CA GLN A 14 0.20 9.47 31.13
C GLN A 14 -0.08 10.92 30.74
N VAL A 15 0.29 11.27 29.51
CA VAL A 15 0.00 12.57 28.89
C VAL A 15 -0.88 12.39 27.66
N TYR A 16 -1.67 13.41 27.37
CA TYR A 16 -2.46 13.50 26.12
C TYR A 16 -1.74 14.41 25.12
N CYS A 17 -2.24 14.46 23.88
CA CYS A 17 -1.70 15.32 22.82
C CYS A 17 -0.27 14.95 22.38
N ALA A 18 0.09 13.67 22.48
CA ALA A 18 1.25 13.09 21.83
C ALA A 18 0.81 11.97 20.89
N ALA A 19 1.31 11.95 19.66
CA ALA A 19 1.01 10.93 18.69
C ALA A 19 2.20 10.68 17.77
N TRP A 20 2.20 9.52 17.11
CA TRP A 20 3.13 9.27 16.01
C TRP A 20 2.45 8.53 14.87
N LYS A 21 3.00 8.67 13.67
CA LYS A 21 2.58 7.92 12.48
C LYS A 21 3.78 7.39 11.68
N PRO A 22 3.67 6.19 11.09
CA PRO A 22 4.74 5.62 10.27
C PRO A 22 4.90 6.38 8.93
N CYS A 23 6.15 6.61 8.52
CA CYS A 23 6.47 7.06 7.17
C CYS A 23 7.76 6.42 6.65
N TYR A 24 7.93 6.40 5.34
CA TYR A 24 8.99 5.62 4.70
C TYR A 24 9.67 6.41 3.59
N ASP A 25 10.96 6.15 3.39
CA ASP A 25 11.67 6.49 2.17
C ASP A 25 12.15 5.18 1.50
N ILE A 26 11.79 4.95 0.25
CA ILE A 26 12.31 3.85 -0.58
C ILE A 26 13.31 4.44 -1.56
N ARG A 27 14.55 3.94 -1.55
CA ARG A 27 15.61 4.37 -2.46
C ARG A 27 16.10 3.18 -3.27
N ALA A 28 16.06 3.31 -4.59
CA ALA A 28 16.73 2.37 -5.50
C ALA A 28 17.92 3.04 -6.18
N SER A 29 19.01 2.29 -6.30
CA SER A 29 20.11 2.55 -7.22
C SER A 29 19.87 1.75 -8.50
N SER A 30 20.08 2.39 -9.66
CA SER A 30 20.26 1.64 -10.90
C SER A 30 21.66 1.03 -10.90
N ALA A 31 21.77 -0.30 -11.06
CA ALA A 31 23.06 -0.97 -11.13
C ALA A 31 23.90 -0.63 -12.42
N GLU A 32 23.62 0.50 -13.10
CA GLU A 32 24.56 1.08 -14.08
C GLU A 32 25.75 1.73 -13.37
N GLU A 33 25.56 2.18 -12.12
CA GLU A 33 26.57 2.81 -11.25
C GLU A 33 27.33 1.79 -10.37
N GLU A 34 26.79 0.58 -10.17
CA GLU A 34 27.42 -0.46 -9.36
C GLU A 34 28.27 -1.39 -10.25
N ASP A 35 29.59 -1.17 -10.23
CA ASP A 35 30.59 -1.88 -11.05
C ASP A 35 30.86 -3.34 -10.59
N ASN A 36 30.11 -3.84 -9.62
CA ASN A 36 30.17 -5.22 -9.13
C ASN A 36 28.91 -5.50 -8.31
N THR A 37 28.24 -6.64 -8.53
CA THR A 37 28.13 -7.74 -7.55
C THR A 37 27.02 -8.70 -7.99
N GLN A 38 27.30 -9.99 -7.91
CA GLN A 38 26.40 -11.12 -8.21
C GLN A 38 25.24 -11.31 -7.19
N ASN A 39 24.76 -10.25 -6.54
CA ASN A 39 23.60 -10.32 -5.65
C ASN A 39 22.39 -9.65 -6.30
N GLY A 40 21.22 -10.25 -6.12
CA GLY A 40 19.97 -9.75 -6.70
C GLY A 40 19.71 -8.27 -6.38
N SER A 41 18.91 -7.63 -7.21
CA SER A 41 18.54 -6.22 -7.04
C SER A 41 17.98 -5.96 -5.64
N SER A 42 18.51 -4.97 -4.94
CA SER A 42 18.03 -4.54 -3.63
C SER A 42 17.50 -3.10 -3.68
N VAL A 43 16.67 -2.75 -2.71
CA VAL A 43 16.27 -1.37 -2.43
C VAL A 43 16.48 -1.07 -0.96
N GLN A 44 16.86 0.16 -0.66
CA GLN A 44 16.96 0.64 0.70
C GLN A 44 15.62 1.19 1.16
N LEU A 45 15.07 0.61 2.23
CA LEU A 45 13.90 1.11 2.94
C LEU A 45 14.35 1.78 4.23
N CYS A 46 14.11 3.08 4.36
CA CYS A 46 14.21 3.79 5.63
C CYS A 46 12.81 3.91 6.23
N TYR A 47 12.63 3.35 7.42
CA TYR A 47 11.40 3.44 8.20
C TYR A 47 11.56 4.53 9.27
N TYR A 48 10.62 5.47 9.30
CA TYR A 48 10.58 6.58 10.22
C TYR A 48 9.25 6.62 11.00
N GLY A 49 9.31 7.19 12.20
CA GLY A 49 8.14 7.67 12.93
C GLY A 49 8.08 9.20 12.86
N LEU A 50 6.96 9.74 12.39
CA LEU A 50 6.65 11.17 12.51
C LEU A 50 5.99 11.36 13.87
N VAL A 51 6.73 11.93 14.81
CA VAL A 51 6.28 12.19 16.18
C VAL A 51 5.81 13.63 16.28
N GLU A 52 4.62 13.85 16.82
CA GLU A 52 4.06 15.17 17.08
C GLU A 52 3.61 15.21 18.55
N GLN A 53 3.94 16.29 19.26
CA GLN A 53 3.52 16.47 20.65
C GLN A 53 3.16 17.91 20.96
N ASN A 54 2.14 18.07 21.80
CA ASN A 54 1.71 19.32 22.41
C ASN A 54 1.18 19.07 23.83
N THR A 55 1.98 18.34 24.63
CA THR A 55 1.63 17.88 25.99
C THR A 55 1.73 18.98 27.05
N GLY A 56 2.37 20.12 26.74
CA GLY A 56 2.74 21.17 27.67
C GLY A 56 4.17 21.04 28.22
N ASP A 57 4.81 19.88 28.04
CA ASP A 57 6.18 19.61 28.51
C ASP A 57 7.14 19.43 27.33
N ASP A 58 8.32 20.04 27.44
CA ASP A 58 9.41 19.79 26.49
C ASP A 58 10.12 18.49 26.86
N TRP A 59 10.21 17.55 25.91
CA TRP A 59 11.04 16.36 26.06
C TRP A 59 12.45 16.71 25.62
N LYS A 60 13.39 16.85 26.56
CA LYS A 60 14.78 17.23 26.28
C LYS A 60 15.70 16.05 26.57
N ASP A 61 16.46 15.64 25.56
CA ASP A 61 17.43 14.54 25.65
C ASP A 61 16.80 13.25 26.21
N CYS A 62 15.61 12.89 25.71
CA CYS A 62 14.86 11.74 26.20
C CYS A 62 15.04 10.51 25.31
N ASP A 63 15.10 9.33 25.92
CA ASP A 63 14.93 8.07 25.21
C ASP A 63 13.46 7.90 24.80
N ILE A 64 13.24 7.61 23.52
CA ILE A 64 11.89 7.50 22.95
C ILE A 64 11.64 6.06 22.53
N VAL A 65 10.47 5.53 22.93
CA VAL A 65 9.93 4.26 22.44
C VAL A 65 8.59 4.52 21.78
N LEU A 66 8.47 4.18 20.51
CA LEU A 66 7.23 4.30 19.74
C LEU A 66 6.46 2.98 19.80
N SER A 67 5.22 3.01 20.26
CA SER A 67 4.37 1.81 20.36
C SER A 67 3.21 1.88 19.37
N THR A 68 2.88 0.75 18.74
CA THR A 68 1.68 0.60 17.89
C THR A 68 0.41 0.33 18.69
N CYS A 69 0.50 0.19 20.02
CA CYS A 69 -0.66 0.01 20.88
C CYS A 69 -1.47 1.31 20.92
N SER A 70 -2.79 1.22 20.73
CA SER A 70 -3.68 2.34 21.00
C SER A 70 -4.02 2.33 22.49
N ALA A 71 -3.30 3.11 23.29
CA ALA A 71 -3.57 3.26 24.73
C ALA A 71 -5.01 3.72 25.03
N SER A 72 -5.71 4.31 24.04
CA SER A 72 -7.09 4.79 24.15
C SER A 72 -8.18 3.75 23.89
N LEU A 73 -7.85 2.55 23.39
CA LEU A 73 -8.84 1.49 23.18
C LEU A 73 -8.90 0.66 24.47
N GLY A 74 -9.83 1.02 25.37
CA GLY A 74 -10.02 0.29 26.64
C GLY A 74 -10.16 -1.22 26.41
N GLY A 75 -9.57 -2.02 27.30
CA GLY A 75 -9.49 -3.48 27.14
C GLY A 75 -10.82 -4.21 27.33
N SER A 76 -11.83 -3.53 27.88
CA SER A 76 -13.17 -4.08 28.06
C SER A 76 -14.01 -3.93 26.78
N PRO A 77 -14.69 -4.99 26.30
CA PRO A 77 -15.69 -4.83 25.25
C PRO A 77 -16.78 -3.85 25.71
N PRO A 78 -17.34 -3.01 24.81
CA PRO A 78 -18.42 -2.11 25.19
C PRO A 78 -19.60 -2.92 25.75
N PRO A 79 -20.27 -2.44 26.81
CA PRO A 79 -21.40 -3.16 27.39
C PRO A 79 -22.51 -3.35 26.35
N LEU A 80 -22.96 -4.60 26.15
CA LEU A 80 -24.05 -4.91 25.24
C LEU A 80 -25.40 -4.66 25.93
N SER A 81 -26.17 -3.68 25.45
CA SER A 81 -27.54 -3.44 25.92
C SER A 81 -28.51 -4.50 25.40
N THR A 82 -29.46 -4.95 26.23
CA THR A 82 -30.52 -5.89 25.84
C THR A 82 -31.44 -5.30 24.77
N LEU A 83 -31.46 -5.89 23.58
CA LEU A 83 -32.42 -5.55 22.54
C LEU A 83 -33.79 -6.15 22.89
N SER A 84 -34.73 -5.31 23.34
CA SER A 84 -36.08 -5.74 23.71
C SER A 84 -37.01 -5.68 22.49
N ALA A 85 -37.49 -6.82 22.02
CA ALA A 85 -38.53 -6.90 20.99
C ALA A 85 -39.92 -6.84 21.65
N SER A 86 -40.77 -5.90 21.22
CA SER A 86 -42.18 -5.85 21.64
C SER A 86 -43.09 -6.02 20.42
N LEU A 87 -44.16 -6.79 20.59
CA LEU A 87 -45.21 -6.89 19.58
C LEU A 87 -45.97 -5.56 19.55
N HIS A 88 -45.95 -4.90 18.40
CA HIS A 88 -46.79 -3.73 18.17
C HIS A 88 -48.26 -4.16 18.11
N SER A 89 -48.93 -4.17 19.25
CA SER A 89 -50.38 -4.28 19.29
C SER A 89 -50.94 -2.97 18.74
N SER A 90 -51.43 -3.00 17.50
CA SER A 90 -52.33 -1.97 17.00
C SER A 90 -53.62 -2.06 17.83
N ARG A 91 -53.63 -1.39 18.99
CA ARG A 91 -54.87 -1.20 19.72
C ARG A 91 -55.81 -0.44 18.79
N PRO A 92 -56.99 -0.97 18.46
CA PRO A 92 -57.99 -0.15 17.78
C PRO A 92 -58.26 1.04 18.69
N THR A 93 -58.08 2.24 18.14
CA THR A 93 -58.35 3.50 18.83
C THR A 93 -59.81 3.48 19.30
N ARG A 94 -60.03 3.11 20.56
CA ARG A 94 -61.30 3.38 21.22
C ARG A 94 -61.39 4.90 21.33
N ARG A 95 -62.20 5.50 20.45
CA ARG A 95 -62.61 6.91 20.56
C ARG A 95 -63.30 7.08 21.91
N HIS A 96 -62.54 7.50 22.91
CA HIS A 96 -63.10 8.01 24.14
C HIS A 96 -63.43 9.48 23.91
N HIS A 97 -64.74 9.79 23.94
CA HIS A 97 -65.25 11.14 24.03
C HIS A 97 -64.58 11.85 25.21
N ALA A 98 -64.09 13.05 24.96
CA ALA A 98 -63.47 13.90 25.94
C ALA A 98 -64.44 14.16 27.10
N SER A 99 -64.07 13.71 28.30
CA SER A 99 -64.54 14.33 29.53
C SER A 99 -63.34 14.94 30.24
N SER A 100 -63.40 16.26 30.33
CA SER A 100 -62.51 17.13 31.07
C SER A 100 -62.52 16.79 32.56
N ALA A 101 -61.39 16.34 33.12
CA ALA A 101 -61.10 16.56 34.54
C ALA A 101 -59.63 16.31 34.88
N ALA A 102 -59.09 17.25 35.66
CA ALA A 102 -57.96 17.10 36.56
C ALA A 102 -56.55 16.96 35.97
N ARG A 103 -55.91 18.13 35.79
CA ARG A 103 -54.47 18.33 36.03
C ARG A 103 -54.03 17.55 37.28
N ARG A 104 -53.16 16.56 37.10
CA ARG A 104 -52.26 16.11 38.18
C ARG A 104 -50.82 16.34 37.71
N LYS A 105 -50.12 17.16 38.49
CA LYS A 105 -48.69 17.46 38.34
C LYS A 105 -47.91 16.14 38.49
N ALA A 106 -47.02 15.86 37.54
CA ALA A 106 -45.97 14.86 37.72
C ALA A 106 -44.93 15.43 38.71
N PRO A 107 -44.41 14.64 39.67
CA PRO A 107 -43.23 15.02 40.41
C PRO A 107 -42.01 14.96 39.49
N LEU A 108 -41.15 15.97 39.59
CA LEU A 108 -39.83 16.01 38.98
C LEU A 108 -39.01 14.82 39.47
N SER A 109 -38.48 14.03 38.54
CA SER A 109 -37.40 13.09 38.81
C SER A 109 -36.15 13.86 39.21
N VAL A 110 -35.65 13.57 40.41
CA VAL A 110 -34.35 14.02 40.91
C VAL A 110 -33.26 13.43 40.00
N PRO A 111 -32.29 14.22 39.51
CA PRO A 111 -31.10 13.62 38.90
C PRO A 111 -30.27 13.01 40.04
N SER A 112 -30.03 11.71 39.98
CA SER A 112 -29.06 11.07 40.86
C SER A 112 -27.66 11.56 40.45
N GLU A 113 -27.05 12.38 41.32
CA GLU A 113 -25.62 12.60 41.36
C GLU A 113 -24.95 11.30 41.81
N GLU A 114 -24.64 10.40 40.88
CA GLU A 114 -23.75 9.26 41.11
C GLU A 114 -23.47 8.58 39.77
N ASP A 115 -22.70 9.25 38.91
CA ASP A 115 -21.84 8.54 37.95
C ASP A 115 -20.64 9.43 37.55
N MET A 116 -19.87 9.83 38.56
CA MET A 116 -18.47 10.21 38.38
C MET A 116 -17.61 9.02 38.79
N GLY A 117 -17.72 7.94 38.02
CA GLY A 117 -16.88 6.75 38.13
C GLY A 117 -15.48 7.01 37.61
N PHE A 118 -14.66 7.66 38.43
CA PHE A 118 -13.21 7.51 38.40
C PHE A 118 -12.89 6.05 38.73
N GLY A 119 -12.43 5.26 37.76
CA GLY A 119 -11.91 3.93 38.02
C GLY A 119 -12.08 2.93 36.89
N SER A 120 -11.11 2.90 35.98
CA SER A 120 -10.61 1.62 35.47
C SER A 120 -9.11 1.79 35.23
N PHE A 121 -8.34 1.51 36.28
CA PHE A 121 -6.91 1.28 36.16
C PHE A 121 -6.75 -0.09 35.48
N ASP A 122 -6.52 -0.08 34.18
CA ASP A 122 -6.47 -1.30 33.37
C ASP A 122 -5.05 -1.87 33.29
N TYR A 123 -5.01 -3.18 33.54
CA TYR A 123 -3.91 -4.14 33.65
C TYR A 123 -2.79 -4.10 32.57
N ASN A 124 -2.92 -3.29 31.52
CA ASN A 124 -1.92 -3.14 30.45
C ASN A 124 -0.75 -2.22 30.82
N ASP A 125 -0.96 -1.27 31.74
CA ASP A 125 0.13 -0.40 32.25
C ASP A 125 1.26 -1.23 32.87
N MET A 126 0.95 -2.35 33.53
CA MET A 126 1.98 -3.22 34.10
C MET A 126 2.82 -3.95 33.05
N VAL A 127 2.29 -4.21 31.85
CA VAL A 127 3.01 -4.95 30.79
C VAL A 127 3.97 -4.01 30.07
N ASP A 128 3.54 -2.80 29.74
CA ASP A 128 4.39 -1.77 29.15
C ASP A 128 5.36 -1.18 30.18
N ALA A 129 4.94 -0.97 31.44
CA ALA A 129 5.86 -0.62 32.52
C ALA A 129 6.87 -1.74 32.79
N ALA A 130 6.50 -3.02 32.72
CA ALA A 130 7.44 -4.12 32.84
C ALA A 130 8.37 -4.26 31.62
N ALA A 131 7.96 -3.84 30.42
CA ALA A 131 8.84 -3.74 29.26
C ALA A 131 9.84 -2.58 29.43
N MET A 132 9.37 -1.41 29.89
CA MET A 132 10.21 -0.24 30.21
C MET A 132 11.18 -0.51 31.38
N HIS A 133 10.72 -1.18 32.44
CA HIS A 133 11.57 -1.58 33.59
C HIS A 133 12.61 -2.64 33.22
N ARG A 134 12.25 -3.63 32.39
CA ARG A 134 13.23 -4.62 31.88
C ARG A 134 14.31 -3.97 31.01
N TRP A 135 13.95 -2.93 30.26
CA TRP A 135 14.90 -2.16 29.44
C TRP A 135 15.79 -1.24 30.28
N HIS A 136 15.22 -0.47 31.21
CA HIS A 136 15.96 0.42 32.11
C HIS A 136 17.03 -0.34 32.91
N ASN A 137 16.71 -1.54 33.41
CA ASN A 137 17.68 -2.39 34.11
C ASN A 137 18.71 -3.05 33.18
N GLY A 138 18.42 -3.20 31.88
CA GLY A 138 19.34 -3.78 30.88
C GLY A 138 20.36 -2.79 30.30
N GLN A 139 20.08 -1.49 30.38
CA GLN A 139 20.89 -0.41 29.81
C GLN A 139 22.17 -0.10 30.60
N HIS A 140 22.25 -0.44 31.88
CA HIS A 140 23.45 -0.22 32.70
C HIS A 140 24.68 -1.05 32.29
N SER A 141 24.58 -1.91 31.27
CA SER A 141 25.64 -2.85 30.86
C SER A 141 26.16 -2.70 29.43
N ARG A 142 25.93 -1.58 28.72
CA ARG A 142 26.50 -1.42 27.36
C ARG A 142 27.36 -0.18 27.19
N SER A 143 28.67 -0.45 27.28
CA SER A 143 29.75 0.37 26.74
C SER A 143 29.64 0.56 25.23
N SER A 144 30.22 1.67 24.79
CA SER A 144 30.27 2.26 23.46
C SER A 144 30.68 1.34 22.29
N GLU A 145 30.22 1.76 21.11
CA GLU A 145 30.65 1.44 19.73
C GLU A 145 30.01 0.22 19.03
N GLU A 146 29.13 0.47 18.04
CA GLU A 146 29.41 0.28 16.60
C GLU A 146 28.16 0.52 15.71
N ASN A 147 28.41 1.06 14.52
CA ASN A 147 27.43 1.53 13.51
C ASN A 147 26.58 0.41 12.89
N SER A 148 25.59 -0.11 13.61
CA SER A 148 24.42 -0.76 13.01
C SER A 148 23.14 -0.24 13.68
N VAL A 149 22.32 0.49 12.91
CA VAL A 149 21.05 1.05 13.42
C VAL A 149 19.95 0.02 13.18
N SER A 150 19.90 -0.97 14.06
CA SER A 150 18.77 -1.88 14.18
C SER A 150 18.16 -1.70 15.56
N THR A 151 16.98 -1.10 15.61
CA THR A 151 16.21 -0.98 16.85
C THR A 151 15.68 -2.34 17.25
N GLN A 152 15.95 -2.77 18.48
CA GLN A 152 15.38 -4.01 19.00
C GLN A 152 13.88 -3.80 19.19
N ALA A 153 13.08 -4.41 18.32
CA ALA A 153 11.65 -4.50 18.54
C ALA A 153 11.37 -5.68 19.46
N LEU A 154 10.70 -5.41 20.58
CA LEU A 154 10.17 -6.45 21.45
C LEU A 154 8.76 -6.78 20.96
N GLU A 155 8.54 -8.01 20.53
CA GLU A 155 7.21 -8.53 20.26
C GLU A 155 6.52 -8.85 21.58
N ASN A 156 5.54 -8.01 21.96
CA ASN A 156 4.51 -8.41 22.91
C ASN A 156 3.28 -8.80 22.10
N THR A 157 2.51 -9.79 22.55
CA THR A 157 1.41 -10.46 21.83
C THR A 157 0.26 -9.53 21.34
N VAL A 158 0.33 -8.23 21.60
CA VAL A 158 -0.69 -7.21 21.31
C VAL A 158 -0.12 -5.95 20.64
N SER A 159 1.20 -5.69 20.70
CA SER A 159 1.81 -4.44 20.22
C SER A 159 3.28 -4.59 19.80
N THR A 160 3.74 -3.70 18.92
CA THR A 160 5.14 -3.61 18.50
C THR A 160 5.73 -2.31 19.01
N CYS A 161 6.87 -2.38 19.70
CA CYS A 161 7.59 -1.24 20.24
C CYS A 161 8.89 -0.99 19.45
N PHE A 162 9.16 0.27 19.12
CA PHE A 162 10.35 0.72 18.40
C PHE A 162 11.14 1.68 19.28
N SER A 163 12.27 1.22 19.83
CA SER A 163 13.18 2.07 20.61
C SER A 163 14.04 2.92 19.68
N ILE A 164 13.99 4.25 19.80
CA ILE A 164 14.83 5.15 19.02
C ILE A 164 16.25 5.11 19.61
N PRO A 165 17.29 4.84 18.82
CA PRO A 165 18.63 4.52 19.32
C PRO A 165 19.43 5.72 19.84
N ARG A 166 18.85 6.93 19.76
CA ARG A 166 19.49 8.18 20.18
C ARG A 166 18.48 8.97 20.99
N ALA A 167 18.97 9.63 22.03
CA ALA A 167 18.19 10.61 22.76
C ALA A 167 17.77 11.75 21.82
N VAL A 168 16.53 12.21 21.97
CA VAL A 168 15.91 13.20 21.09
C VAL A 168 15.31 14.33 21.93
N THR A 169 15.38 15.55 21.40
CA THR A 169 14.63 16.69 21.93
C THR A 169 13.41 16.99 21.05
N ILE A 170 12.21 16.96 21.64
CA ILE A 170 10.92 17.25 21.00
C ILE A 170 10.18 18.29 21.83
N LEU A 171 10.01 19.49 21.26
CA LEU A 171 9.38 20.63 21.95
C LEU A 171 7.86 20.53 21.90
N SER A 172 7.19 21.14 22.87
CA SER A 172 5.73 21.14 22.94
C SER A 172 5.11 22.22 22.06
N ASN A 173 5.05 21.95 20.75
CA ASN A 173 4.68 22.95 19.75
C ASN A 173 3.87 22.39 18.56
N ALA A 174 3.43 21.13 18.62
CA ALA A 174 2.71 20.44 17.54
C ALA A 174 3.46 20.38 16.19
N VAL A 175 4.79 20.53 16.20
CA VAL A 175 5.61 20.34 14.99
C VAL A 175 6.00 18.88 14.85
N GLU A 176 5.88 18.35 13.64
CA GLU A 176 6.28 16.96 13.35
C GLU A 176 7.81 16.79 13.37
N HIS A 177 8.30 15.84 14.17
CA HIS A 177 9.68 15.40 14.22
C HIS A 177 9.83 14.03 13.53
N LYS A 178 10.64 13.96 12.48
CA LYS A 178 10.92 12.72 11.75
C LYS A 178 12.06 11.94 12.41
N LEU A 179 11.75 10.84 13.07
CA LEU A 179 12.71 9.98 13.76
C LEU A 179 12.96 8.70 12.96
N LEU A 180 14.23 8.32 12.76
CA LEU A 180 14.58 7.06 12.09
C LEU A 180 14.34 5.89 13.05
N ILE A 181 13.45 4.98 12.66
CA ILE A 181 13.20 3.73 13.36
C ILE A 181 14.20 2.69 12.87
N SER A 182 14.22 2.39 11.57
CA SER A 182 15.13 1.37 11.05
C SER A 182 15.51 1.64 9.60
N LYS A 183 16.64 1.07 9.21
CA LYS A 183 17.14 1.13 7.84
C LYS A 183 17.41 -0.29 7.38
N ASN A 184 16.63 -0.75 6.42
CA ASN A 184 16.68 -2.13 5.93
C ASN A 184 17.02 -2.14 4.44
N GLU A 185 17.79 -3.14 4.03
CA GLU A 185 18.01 -3.45 2.62
C GLU A 185 17.10 -4.63 2.25
N LEU A 186 16.16 -4.37 1.33
CA LEU A 186 15.13 -5.32 0.93
C LEU A 186 15.43 -5.88 -0.46
N SER A 187 15.22 -7.19 -0.62
CA SER A 187 15.30 -7.83 -1.93
C SER A 187 14.15 -7.34 -2.84
N CYS A 188 14.45 -7.11 -4.11
CA CYS A 188 13.45 -6.71 -5.08
C CYS A 188 13.70 -7.26 -6.49
N ALA A 189 12.67 -7.21 -7.32
CA ALA A 189 12.75 -7.47 -8.74
C ALA A 189 12.20 -6.26 -9.52
N PHE A 190 13.04 -5.67 -10.38
CA PHE A 190 12.62 -4.59 -11.26
C PHE A 190 11.87 -5.12 -12.49
N SER A 191 10.82 -4.43 -12.87
CA SER A 191 10.04 -4.69 -14.08
C SER A 191 9.52 -3.38 -14.65
N HIS A 192 9.34 -3.35 -15.96
CA HIS A 192 8.78 -2.21 -16.67
C HIS A 192 7.40 -2.55 -17.20
N GLU A 193 6.52 -1.56 -17.26
CA GLU A 193 5.21 -1.70 -17.85
C GLU A 193 4.94 -0.53 -18.80
N THR A 194 4.34 -0.80 -19.95
CA THR A 194 3.93 0.24 -20.90
C THR A 194 2.59 -0.09 -21.54
N VAL A 195 1.81 0.95 -21.82
CA VAL A 195 0.50 0.88 -22.50
C VAL A 195 0.57 1.84 -23.69
N PRO A 196 1.18 1.44 -24.81
CA PRO A 196 1.60 2.37 -25.87
C PRO A 196 0.46 3.17 -26.49
N SER A 197 -0.73 2.58 -26.56
CA SER A 197 -1.97 3.23 -27.02
C SER A 197 -2.44 4.38 -26.11
N ARG A 198 -1.97 4.47 -24.86
CA ARG A 198 -2.26 5.56 -23.92
C ARG A 198 -1.05 6.46 -23.64
N SER A 199 0.13 5.87 -23.52
CA SER A 199 1.38 6.56 -23.25
C SER A 199 2.54 5.71 -23.76
N THR A 200 3.42 6.33 -24.55
CA THR A 200 4.65 5.72 -25.05
C THR A 200 5.78 5.73 -24.01
N SER A 201 5.49 6.06 -22.75
CA SER A 201 6.45 5.97 -21.67
C SER A 201 6.48 4.54 -21.10
N ALA A 202 7.68 4.08 -20.72
CA ALA A 202 7.86 2.87 -19.95
C ALA A 202 7.95 3.22 -18.46
N TYR A 203 7.11 2.60 -17.64
CA TYR A 203 7.04 2.85 -16.20
C TYR A 203 7.80 1.77 -15.45
N LEU A 204 8.77 2.18 -14.62
CA LEU A 204 9.52 1.29 -13.75
C LEU A 204 8.71 0.94 -12.51
N SER A 205 8.72 -0.33 -12.13
CA SER A 205 8.13 -0.85 -10.90
C SER A 205 9.10 -1.82 -10.24
N ALA A 206 9.18 -1.78 -8.91
CA ALA A 206 9.86 -2.80 -8.11
C ALA A 206 8.83 -3.67 -7.40
N LEU A 207 8.97 -4.99 -7.53
CA LEU A 207 8.33 -5.94 -6.64
C LEU A 207 9.29 -6.19 -5.47
N ILE A 208 8.94 -5.71 -4.28
CA ILE A 208 9.81 -5.71 -3.11
C ILE A 208 9.28 -6.73 -2.11
N THR A 209 10.16 -7.57 -1.58
CA THR A 209 9.82 -8.52 -0.52
C THR A 209 10.20 -7.92 0.83
N ASN A 210 9.29 -7.93 1.80
CA ASN A 210 9.64 -7.54 3.17
C ASN A 210 10.54 -8.61 3.81
N THR A 211 11.85 -8.46 3.69
CA THR A 211 12.85 -9.35 4.31
C THR A 211 13.17 -8.95 5.76
N SER A 212 12.53 -7.91 6.30
CA SER A 212 12.72 -7.52 7.69
C SER A 212 11.95 -8.46 8.63
N GLN A 213 12.34 -8.49 9.90
CA GLN A 213 11.67 -9.31 10.92
C GLN A 213 10.32 -8.72 11.35
N LEU A 214 10.03 -7.46 10.99
CA LEU A 214 8.88 -6.72 11.48
C LEU A 214 7.87 -6.43 10.37
N PRO A 215 6.57 -6.34 10.70
CA PRO A 215 5.58 -5.86 9.75
C PRO A 215 5.84 -4.39 9.43
N LEU A 216 5.78 -4.05 8.13
CA LEU A 216 5.75 -2.66 7.69
C LEU A 216 4.33 -2.14 7.83
N LEU A 217 4.14 -1.14 8.68
CA LEU A 217 2.83 -0.55 8.97
C LEU A 217 2.32 0.31 7.80
N PRO A 218 0.99 0.49 7.68
CA PRO A 218 0.43 1.39 6.68
C PRO A 218 0.93 2.82 6.87
N GLY A 219 1.47 3.45 5.83
CA GLY A 219 2.09 4.77 5.95
C GLY A 219 2.47 5.42 4.63
N ALA A 220 2.77 6.71 4.66
CA ALA A 220 3.20 7.44 3.48
C ALA A 220 4.64 7.06 3.09
N VAL A 221 4.90 6.91 1.80
CA VAL A 221 6.21 6.53 1.24
C VAL A 221 6.66 7.58 0.25
N ALA A 222 7.89 8.08 0.39
CA ALA A 222 8.57 8.82 -0.67
C ALA A 222 9.53 7.88 -1.42
N VAL A 223 9.43 7.87 -2.75
CA VAL A 223 10.21 6.98 -3.61
C VAL A 223 11.28 7.79 -4.34
N TYR A 224 12.52 7.30 -4.27
CA TYR A 224 13.69 7.89 -4.89
C TYR A 224 14.38 6.88 -5.81
N VAL A 225 14.81 7.34 -6.97
CA VAL A 225 15.60 6.57 -7.95
C VAL A 225 16.87 7.37 -8.24
N ASN A 226 18.04 6.77 -8.08
CA ASN A 226 19.34 7.44 -8.25
C ASN A 226 19.41 8.76 -7.48
N ASN A 227 18.98 8.70 -6.21
CA ASN A 227 18.88 9.83 -5.28
C ASN A 227 17.93 10.96 -5.67
N CYS A 228 17.22 10.87 -6.79
CA CYS A 228 16.20 11.83 -7.23
C CYS A 228 14.81 11.43 -6.71
N PHE A 229 14.06 12.39 -6.18
CA PHE A 229 12.67 12.17 -5.79
C PHE A 229 11.81 11.94 -7.04
N VAL A 230 11.01 10.87 -7.03
CA VAL A 230 10.15 10.50 -8.15
C VAL A 230 8.68 10.67 -7.82
N THR A 231 8.22 10.08 -6.73
CA THR A 231 6.80 10.07 -6.38
C THR A 231 6.56 9.84 -4.89
N LYS A 232 5.34 10.14 -4.45
CA LYS A 232 4.80 9.72 -3.15
C LYS A 232 3.74 8.64 -3.38
N THR A 233 3.78 7.61 -2.56
CA THR A 233 2.78 6.53 -2.55
C THR A 233 2.37 6.22 -1.11
N HIS A 234 1.44 5.29 -0.94
CA HIS A 234 1.02 4.79 0.35
C HIS A 234 1.34 3.30 0.45
N LEU A 235 1.99 2.91 1.55
CA LEU A 235 2.24 1.51 1.88
C LEU A 235 1.02 0.99 2.64
N ARG A 236 0.59 -0.23 2.30
CA ARG A 236 -0.36 -1.00 3.11
C ARG A 236 0.38 -1.72 4.24
N LEU A 237 -0.33 -2.42 5.12
CA LEU A 237 0.32 -3.35 6.04
C LEU A 237 1.00 -4.46 5.21
N VAL A 238 2.30 -4.68 5.41
CA VAL A 238 3.08 -5.74 4.74
C VAL A 238 3.78 -6.58 5.79
N SER A 239 3.37 -7.85 5.91
CA SER A 239 3.95 -8.78 6.87
C SER A 239 5.38 -9.21 6.46
N PRO A 240 6.21 -9.73 7.39
CA PRO A 240 7.47 -10.38 7.03
C PRO A 240 7.27 -11.47 5.97
N GLY A 241 8.10 -11.45 4.93
CA GLY A 241 8.01 -12.34 3.76
C GLY A 241 6.96 -11.96 2.71
N GLU A 242 6.07 -11.00 2.98
CA GLU A 242 5.07 -10.54 2.02
C GLU A 242 5.69 -9.59 0.98
N GLU A 243 5.19 -9.66 -0.25
CA GLU A 243 5.60 -8.80 -1.36
C GLU A 243 4.65 -7.60 -1.53
N PHE A 244 5.23 -6.48 -1.95
CA PHE A 244 4.47 -5.31 -2.36
C PHE A 244 5.08 -4.66 -3.59
N ARG A 245 4.23 -4.06 -4.43
CA ARG A 245 4.65 -3.35 -5.63
C ARG A 245 4.85 -1.87 -5.33
N CYS A 246 5.99 -1.33 -5.73
CA CYS A 246 6.31 0.08 -5.66
C CYS A 246 6.50 0.64 -7.07
N ASN A 247 5.72 1.65 -7.44
CA ASN A 247 5.85 2.34 -8.72
C ASN A 247 6.93 3.42 -8.62
N MET A 248 7.88 3.41 -9.55
CA MET A 248 9.10 4.20 -9.49
C MET A 248 9.22 5.21 -10.63
N GLY A 249 8.09 5.55 -11.24
CA GLY A 249 8.00 6.55 -12.31
C GLY A 249 8.43 6.06 -13.68
N VAL A 250 8.69 7.01 -14.58
CA VAL A 250 9.06 6.75 -15.97
C VAL A 250 10.57 6.50 -16.07
N ASP A 251 10.96 5.45 -16.78
CA ASP A 251 12.36 5.20 -17.14
C ASP A 251 12.62 5.66 -18.60
N PRO A 252 13.33 6.79 -18.82
CA PRO A 252 13.59 7.32 -20.16
C PRO A 252 14.58 6.46 -20.97
N SER A 253 15.28 5.52 -20.32
CA SER A 253 16.20 4.62 -21.02
C SER A 253 15.47 3.58 -21.87
N VAL A 254 14.17 3.36 -21.65
CA VAL A 254 13.36 2.42 -22.43
C VAL A 254 12.47 3.21 -23.38
N LYS A 255 12.83 3.21 -24.65
CA LYS A 255 12.13 3.94 -25.70
C LYS A 255 11.04 3.06 -26.32
N VAL A 256 9.81 3.56 -26.32
CA VAL A 256 8.67 2.91 -26.97
C VAL A 256 8.15 3.82 -28.08
N GLU A 257 7.97 3.25 -29.26
CA GLU A 257 7.37 3.91 -30.41
C GLU A 257 6.08 3.17 -30.78
N TYR A 258 5.00 3.94 -30.96
CA TYR A 258 3.69 3.44 -31.35
C TYR A 258 3.34 4.05 -32.72
N LYS A 259 3.47 3.25 -33.80
CA LYS A 259 3.17 3.74 -35.15
C LYS A 259 1.66 3.99 -35.32
N THR A 260 1.26 4.77 -36.32
CA THR A 260 -0.16 4.92 -36.62
C THR A 260 -0.74 3.58 -37.12
N PRO A 261 -1.91 3.14 -36.60
CA PRO A 261 -2.52 1.89 -37.04
C PRO A 261 -3.05 2.02 -38.46
N THR A 262 -2.88 0.96 -39.24
CA THR A 262 -3.51 0.80 -40.56
C THR A 262 -4.79 0.01 -40.40
N ARG A 263 -5.88 0.48 -41.02
CA ARG A 263 -7.17 -0.21 -41.04
C ARG A 263 -7.58 -0.43 -42.49
N THR A 264 -7.81 -1.68 -42.87
CA THR A 264 -8.34 -2.04 -44.19
C THR A 264 -9.69 -2.71 -44.04
N TYR A 265 -10.55 -2.56 -45.04
CA TYR A 265 -11.92 -3.07 -45.04
C TYR A 265 -12.16 -3.85 -46.32
N ASP A 266 -12.48 -5.14 -46.19
CA ASP A 266 -12.77 -6.04 -47.30
C ASP A 266 -14.20 -6.59 -47.14
N GLN A 267 -14.90 -6.84 -48.27
CA GLN A 267 -16.20 -7.52 -48.25
C GLN A 267 -15.98 -9.04 -48.36
N VAL A 268 -16.47 -9.82 -47.41
CA VAL A 268 -16.24 -11.27 -47.34
C VAL A 268 -17.56 -12.07 -47.23
N GLY A 269 -17.53 -13.33 -47.70
CA GLY A 269 -18.67 -14.27 -47.69
C GLY A 269 -19.29 -14.51 -49.08
N PHE A 270 -20.10 -15.59 -49.20
CA PHE A 270 -20.62 -16.11 -50.49
C PHE A 270 -21.52 -15.12 -51.27
N MET A 271 -21.91 -13.98 -50.69
CA MET A 271 -22.67 -12.90 -51.34
C MET A 271 -22.41 -11.50 -50.70
N SER A 272 -21.18 -11.18 -50.27
CA SER A 272 -20.78 -9.85 -49.73
C SER A 272 -21.62 -9.31 -48.55
N LYS A 273 -22.17 -10.18 -47.69
CA LYS A 273 -23.02 -9.78 -46.55
C LYS A 273 -22.24 -9.32 -45.31
N SER A 274 -20.93 -9.54 -45.29
CA SER A 274 -20.06 -9.31 -44.13
C SER A 274 -18.88 -8.42 -44.51
N THR A 275 -18.53 -7.50 -43.63
CA THR A 275 -17.35 -6.65 -43.74
C THR A 275 -16.26 -7.19 -42.81
N LEU A 276 -15.08 -7.43 -43.36
CA LEU A 276 -13.87 -7.79 -42.64
C LEU A 276 -12.99 -6.55 -42.48
N MET A 277 -12.89 -6.06 -41.25
CA MET A 277 -11.93 -5.03 -40.88
C MET A 277 -10.62 -5.70 -40.45
N THR A 278 -9.51 -5.40 -41.11
CA THR A 278 -8.17 -5.78 -40.63
C THR A 278 -7.51 -4.58 -39.97
N HIS A 279 -7.06 -4.76 -38.73
CA HIS A 279 -6.29 -3.78 -37.99
C HIS A 279 -4.84 -4.22 -37.90
N GLU A 280 -3.92 -3.36 -38.33
CA GLU A 280 -2.48 -3.59 -38.24
C GLU A 280 -1.81 -2.47 -37.46
N GLN A 281 -1.04 -2.84 -36.44
CA GLN A 281 -0.33 -1.92 -35.57
C GLN A 281 1.06 -2.49 -35.28
N LEU A 282 2.07 -1.63 -35.26
CA LEU A 282 3.45 -2.03 -34.97
C LEU A 282 4.00 -1.24 -33.79
N ILE A 283 4.36 -1.96 -32.73
CA ILE A 283 4.97 -1.40 -31.53
C ILE A 283 6.46 -1.70 -31.57
N SER A 284 7.27 -0.67 -31.36
CA SER A 284 8.74 -0.76 -31.37
C SER A 284 9.25 -0.44 -29.96
N VAL A 285 9.99 -1.37 -29.36
CA VAL A 285 10.54 -1.20 -28.01
C VAL A 285 12.05 -1.35 -28.07
N ARG A 286 12.78 -0.35 -27.56
CA ARG A 286 14.24 -0.32 -27.54
C ARG A 286 14.75 -0.03 -26.13
N SER A 287 15.70 -0.84 -25.67
CA SER A 287 16.49 -0.53 -24.48
C SER A 287 17.67 0.36 -24.87
N ALA A 288 17.86 1.48 -24.17
CA ALA A 288 19.06 2.31 -24.24
C ALA A 288 20.07 1.97 -23.13
N LYS A 289 19.75 1.03 -22.22
CA LYS A 289 20.67 0.56 -21.19
C LYS A 289 21.84 -0.20 -21.82
N VAL A 290 23.05 0.03 -21.31
CA VAL A 290 24.30 -0.51 -21.88
C VAL A 290 24.79 -1.76 -21.15
N ARG A 291 24.47 -1.88 -19.85
CA ARG A 291 24.98 -2.96 -18.99
C ARG A 291 23.92 -3.97 -18.55
N GLN A 292 22.64 -3.62 -18.66
CA GLN A 292 21.55 -4.40 -18.08
C GLN A 292 20.48 -4.80 -19.08
N SER A 293 19.93 -6.00 -18.85
CA SER A 293 18.70 -6.41 -19.51
C SER A 293 17.48 -5.78 -18.84
N VAL A 294 16.44 -5.53 -19.64
CA VAL A 294 15.20 -4.89 -19.21
C VAL A 294 14.06 -5.88 -19.39
N LYS A 295 13.44 -6.29 -18.28
CA LYS A 295 12.16 -6.99 -18.31
C LYS A 295 11.04 -5.97 -18.48
N ILE A 296 10.30 -6.04 -19.59
CA ILE A 296 9.18 -5.14 -19.89
C ILE A 296 7.92 -5.94 -20.25
N THR A 297 6.80 -5.51 -19.68
CA THR A 297 5.46 -5.92 -20.05
C THR A 297 4.81 -4.84 -20.91
N VAL A 298 4.50 -5.18 -22.16
CA VAL A 298 3.79 -4.30 -23.10
C VAL A 298 2.33 -4.74 -23.12
N LYS A 299 1.39 -3.81 -22.88
CA LYS A 299 -0.04 -4.11 -22.89
C LYS A 299 -0.72 -3.36 -24.04
N GLU A 300 -1.52 -4.07 -24.81
CA GLU A 300 -2.30 -3.52 -25.91
C GLU A 300 -3.75 -4.01 -25.84
N GLN A 301 -4.68 -3.12 -26.17
CA GLN A 301 -6.09 -3.44 -26.17
C GLN A 301 -6.48 -4.25 -27.42
N ILE A 302 -7.22 -5.33 -27.21
CA ILE A 302 -7.88 -6.07 -28.28
C ILE A 302 -9.40 -5.91 -28.08
N PRO A 303 -10.18 -5.59 -29.12
CA PRO A 303 -11.63 -5.49 -28.98
C PRO A 303 -12.24 -6.84 -28.56
N LYS A 304 -13.01 -6.84 -27.47
CA LYS A 304 -13.81 -7.99 -27.05
C LYS A 304 -15.20 -7.88 -27.64
N SER A 305 -15.66 -8.93 -28.33
CA SER A 305 -17.05 -8.97 -28.79
C SER A 305 -18.01 -9.34 -27.65
N HIS A 306 -19.17 -8.68 -27.63
CA HIS A 306 -20.33 -9.04 -26.81
C HIS A 306 -21.50 -9.56 -27.66
N ASP A 307 -21.38 -9.51 -28.99
CA ASP A 307 -22.41 -9.94 -29.95
C ASP A 307 -21.89 -11.13 -30.75
N ASP A 308 -22.69 -12.19 -30.86
CA ASP A 308 -22.36 -13.39 -31.62
C ASP A 308 -22.14 -13.11 -33.12
N LYS A 309 -22.70 -12.00 -33.64
CA LYS A 309 -22.50 -11.56 -35.02
C LYS A 309 -21.12 -10.94 -35.28
N ILE A 310 -20.38 -10.56 -34.24
CA ILE A 310 -19.07 -9.91 -34.37
C ILE A 310 -18.01 -10.92 -33.97
N LYS A 311 -17.18 -11.32 -34.94
CA LYS A 311 -16.09 -12.27 -34.72
C LYS A 311 -14.74 -11.54 -34.73
N VAL A 312 -14.06 -11.55 -33.60
CA VAL A 312 -12.71 -10.99 -33.45
C VAL A 312 -11.69 -12.12 -33.48
N SER A 313 -10.72 -12.05 -34.39
CA SER A 313 -9.63 -13.03 -34.51
C SER A 313 -8.27 -12.34 -34.46
N ILE A 314 -7.38 -12.80 -33.58
CA ILE A 314 -6.00 -12.30 -33.49
C ILE A 314 -5.16 -13.08 -34.50
N VAL A 315 -4.52 -12.37 -35.44
CA VAL A 315 -3.68 -12.93 -36.51
C VAL A 315 -2.20 -12.90 -36.12
N SER A 316 -1.77 -11.83 -35.45
CA SER A 316 -0.40 -11.69 -34.93
C SER A 316 -0.46 -10.91 -33.62
N PRO A 317 0.21 -11.36 -32.55
CA PRO A 317 1.06 -12.54 -32.42
C PRO A 317 0.26 -13.85 -32.39
N GLU A 318 0.89 -14.98 -32.69
CA GLU A 318 0.29 -16.31 -32.52
C GLU A 318 0.10 -16.62 -31.03
N ILE A 319 -1.13 -16.49 -30.54
CA ILE A 319 -1.46 -16.83 -29.16
C ILE A 319 -1.75 -18.33 -29.10
N LYS A 320 -0.84 -19.10 -28.49
CA LYS A 320 -1.10 -20.52 -28.21
C LYS A 320 -2.25 -20.60 -27.21
N SER A 321 -3.42 -21.06 -27.67
CA SER A 321 -4.59 -21.29 -26.82
C SER A 321 -4.22 -22.22 -25.66
N SER A 322 -4.74 -21.94 -24.47
CA SER A 322 -4.35 -22.51 -23.18
C SER A 322 -4.59 -24.03 -23.02
N SER A 323 -4.88 -24.76 -24.09
CA SER A 323 -5.18 -26.20 -24.04
C SER A 323 -4.04 -27.12 -24.49
N SER A 324 -2.89 -26.62 -24.94
CA SER A 324 -1.86 -27.50 -25.52
C SER A 324 -0.42 -26.96 -25.43
N SER A 325 0.19 -27.03 -24.24
CA SER A 325 1.62 -27.36 -24.09
C SER A 325 2.00 -27.29 -22.60
N LYS A 326 2.28 -28.44 -21.98
CA LYS A 326 2.87 -28.51 -20.63
C LYS A 326 4.41 -28.42 -20.64
N ASN A 327 5.06 -28.33 -21.81
CA ASN A 327 6.52 -28.49 -21.94
C ASN A 327 7.22 -27.46 -22.85
N SER A 328 6.70 -26.24 -22.99
CA SER A 328 7.44 -25.15 -23.66
C SER A 328 7.47 -23.91 -22.79
N SER A 329 8.57 -23.14 -22.86
CA SER A 329 8.66 -21.80 -22.27
C SER A 329 7.38 -21.00 -22.51
N PRO A 330 6.93 -20.21 -21.51
CA PRO A 330 5.68 -19.45 -21.62
C PRO A 330 5.72 -18.58 -22.88
N PRO A 331 4.62 -18.49 -23.65
CA PRO A 331 4.61 -17.67 -24.84
C PRO A 331 4.89 -16.22 -24.47
N ASP A 332 5.75 -15.55 -25.26
CA ASP A 332 6.10 -14.15 -25.07
C ASP A 332 4.88 -13.23 -25.11
N ALA A 333 3.78 -13.66 -25.75
CA ALA A 333 2.50 -12.95 -25.84
C ALA A 333 1.34 -13.80 -25.31
N ARG A 334 0.44 -13.18 -24.54
CA ARG A 334 -0.76 -13.83 -24.01
C ARG A 334 -1.93 -12.85 -23.94
N LEU A 335 -3.14 -13.37 -23.93
CA LEU A 335 -4.34 -12.60 -23.62
C LEU A 335 -4.62 -12.67 -22.12
N ASN A 336 -4.78 -11.53 -21.45
CA ASN A 336 -5.10 -11.48 -20.03
C ASN A 336 -6.60 -11.62 -19.76
N LYS A 337 -7.00 -11.63 -18.48
CA LYS A 337 -8.40 -11.78 -18.06
C LYS A 337 -9.33 -10.68 -18.59
N ASP A 338 -8.76 -9.49 -18.83
CA ASP A 338 -9.46 -8.31 -19.32
C ASP A 338 -9.53 -8.24 -20.85
N HIS A 339 -9.13 -9.33 -21.54
CA HIS A 339 -9.07 -9.40 -23.01
C HIS A 339 -8.05 -8.42 -23.63
N ASN A 340 -7.01 -8.05 -22.88
CA ASN A 340 -5.89 -7.27 -23.39
C ASN A 340 -4.72 -8.19 -23.73
N LEU A 341 -4.01 -7.85 -24.80
CA LEU A 341 -2.81 -8.53 -25.24
C LEU A 341 -1.62 -8.05 -24.41
N GLU A 342 -0.91 -8.98 -23.79
CA GLU A 342 0.28 -8.72 -22.98
C GLU A 342 1.48 -9.43 -23.59
N TRP A 343 2.55 -8.68 -23.87
CA TRP A 343 3.87 -9.26 -24.12
C TRP A 343 4.75 -9.14 -22.88
N CYS A 344 5.37 -10.23 -22.46
CA CYS A 344 6.40 -10.23 -21.42
C CYS A 344 7.74 -10.56 -22.05
N ILE A 345 8.58 -9.55 -22.26
CA ILE A 345 9.85 -9.69 -22.97
C ILE A 345 11.02 -9.24 -22.11
N VAL A 346 12.16 -9.89 -22.29
CA VAL A 346 13.45 -9.45 -21.73
C VAL A 346 14.28 -8.91 -22.88
N LEU A 347 14.61 -7.62 -22.82
CA LEU A 347 15.47 -6.95 -23.78
C LEU A 347 16.91 -6.96 -23.27
N ALA A 348 17.85 -7.51 -24.03
CA ALA A 348 19.28 -7.36 -23.77
C ALA A 348 19.72 -5.88 -23.90
N PRO A 349 20.90 -5.52 -23.38
CA PRO A 349 21.42 -4.15 -23.52
C PRO A 349 21.45 -3.69 -24.98
N GLY A 350 20.95 -2.48 -25.25
CA GLY A 350 20.84 -1.93 -26.60
C GLY A 350 19.85 -2.63 -27.54
N GLN A 351 19.18 -3.70 -27.10
CA GLN A 351 18.32 -4.50 -27.96
C GLN A 351 17.05 -3.74 -28.36
N HIS A 352 16.64 -3.98 -29.60
CA HIS A 352 15.41 -3.49 -30.18
C HIS A 352 14.51 -4.67 -30.56
N ARG A 353 13.22 -4.57 -30.24
CA ARG A 353 12.23 -5.59 -30.56
C ARG A 353 10.98 -4.96 -31.16
N LEU A 354 10.49 -5.55 -32.23
CA LEU A 354 9.24 -5.20 -32.88
C LEU A 354 8.14 -6.17 -32.42
N LEU A 355 6.99 -5.61 -32.04
CA LEU A 355 5.82 -6.34 -31.59
C LEU A 355 4.66 -6.00 -32.54
N PRO A 356 4.45 -6.80 -33.60
CA PRO A 356 3.32 -6.63 -34.50
C PRO A 356 2.02 -7.04 -33.80
N VAL A 357 0.98 -6.25 -34.03
CA VAL A 357 -0.38 -6.48 -33.56
C VAL A 357 -1.28 -6.47 -34.77
N ARG A 358 -1.80 -7.63 -35.14
CA ARG A 358 -2.74 -7.78 -36.24
C ARG A 358 -3.94 -8.57 -35.78
N TYR A 359 -5.12 -7.99 -35.92
CA TYR A 359 -6.38 -8.68 -35.65
C TYR A 359 -7.41 -8.32 -36.72
N THR A 360 -8.40 -9.19 -36.89
CA THR A 360 -9.51 -8.99 -37.81
C THR A 360 -10.82 -8.96 -37.05
N ILE A 361 -11.72 -8.07 -37.45
CA ILE A 361 -13.10 -8.01 -36.97
C ILE A 361 -14.01 -8.28 -38.16
N GLU A 362 -14.75 -9.37 -38.11
CA GLU A 362 -15.81 -9.68 -39.06
C GLU A 362 -17.15 -9.27 -38.47
N HIS A 363 -17.93 -8.47 -39.20
CA HIS A 363 -19.26 -8.00 -38.78
C HIS A 363 -20.22 -7.82 -39.97
N PRO A 364 -21.55 -7.81 -39.76
CA PRO A 364 -22.51 -7.58 -40.84
C PRO A 364 -22.30 -6.23 -41.53
N ALA A 365 -22.36 -6.21 -42.87
CA ALA A 365 -22.12 -5.00 -43.66
C ALA A 365 -23.17 -3.89 -43.46
N SER A 366 -24.35 -4.24 -42.92
CA SER A 366 -25.44 -3.30 -42.65
C SER A 366 -25.28 -2.51 -41.33
N GLU A 367 -24.31 -2.87 -40.50
CA GLU A 367 -24.17 -2.34 -39.14
C GLU A 367 -22.76 -1.74 -38.94
N SER A 368 -22.67 -0.60 -38.24
CA SER A 368 -21.40 0.06 -37.89
C SER A 368 -20.90 -0.36 -36.52
N LEU A 369 -19.60 -0.61 -36.38
CA LEU A 369 -18.97 -0.90 -35.10
C LEU A 369 -18.88 0.34 -34.20
N SER A 370 -19.30 0.21 -32.94
CA SER A 370 -19.06 1.20 -31.90
C SER A 370 -18.23 0.59 -30.77
N TYR A 371 -17.18 1.29 -30.34
CA TYR A 371 -16.34 0.86 -29.22
C TYR A 371 -16.72 1.62 -27.96
N LYS A 372 -16.92 0.91 -26.85
CA LYS A 372 -17.09 1.51 -25.52
C LYS A 372 -15.94 1.03 -24.63
N LEU A 373 -15.26 1.98 -23.99
CA LEU A 373 -14.33 1.67 -22.90
C LEU A 373 -15.18 1.38 -21.66
N ASN A 374 -15.05 0.17 -21.13
CA ASN A 374 -15.72 -0.25 -19.89
C ASN A 374 -14.97 0.21 -18.66
#